data_AF-A0A956TMR1-F1
#
_entry.id   AF-A0A956TMR1-F1
#
_cell.length_a   1.000
_cell.length_b   1.000
_cell.length_c   1.000
_cell.angle_alpha   90.00
_cell.angle_beta   90.00
_cell.angle_gamma   90.00
#
_symmetry.space_group_name_H-M   'P 1'
#
loop_
_entity.id
_entity.type
_entity.pdbx_description
1 polymer ?
#
loop_
_entity_poly.entity_id
_entity_poly.type
_entity_poly.pdbx_seq_one_letter_code
_entity_poly.pdbx_strand_id
1 'polypeptide(L)'
;MSKPEKRVREEGARADDLAVLLQAGMQSEFEKQFKKAAAESNAAEGLASLVNDRLKAGHRRADIKVVVSRNGTAGPSVSVIGPSRLFGDSFAICRHTFCI
;
A
#
# COMPACT_ATOMS: atom_id res chain seq x y z
N MET A 1 24.77 16.08 12.12
CA MET A 1 24.22 14.73 11.85
C MET A 1 22.73 14.74 12.20
N SER A 2 21.90 13.78 11.75
CA SER A 2 20.47 13.63 12.12
C SER A 2 19.36 14.21 11.21
N LYS A 3 19.50 14.14 9.88
CA LYS A 3 18.36 14.30 8.94
C LYS A 3 17.74 13.00 8.36
N PRO A 4 18.43 11.84 8.25
CA PRO A 4 17.83 10.67 7.63
C PRO A 4 16.90 9.88 8.57
N GLU A 5 17.23 9.78 9.86
CA GLU A 5 16.49 8.92 10.82
C GLU A 5 15.06 9.40 11.11
N LYS A 6 14.81 10.72 11.05
CA LYS A 6 13.46 11.26 11.25
C LYS A 6 12.51 10.89 10.12
N ARG A 7 12.96 10.98 8.85
CA ARG A 7 12.14 10.62 7.70
C ARG A 7 11.78 9.14 7.68
N VAL A 8 12.75 8.27 7.99
CA VAL A 8 12.52 6.81 8.03
C VAL A 8 11.48 6.43 9.10
N ARG A 9 11.46 7.10 10.26
CA ARG A 9 10.45 6.85 11.30
C ARG A 9 9.05 7.33 10.89
N GLU A 10 8.95 8.48 10.23
CA GLU A 10 7.67 9.02 9.76
C GLU A 10 7.09 8.20 8.60
N GLU A 11 7.94 7.77 7.66
CA GLU A 11 7.54 6.87 6.57
C GLU A 11 7.14 5.48 7.06
N GLY A 12 7.84 4.97 8.09
CA GLY A 12 7.48 3.73 8.77
C GLY A 12 6.09 3.82 9.41
N ALA A 13 5.84 4.86 10.22
CA ALA A 13 4.54 5.06 10.88
C ALA A 13 3.39 5.20 9.88
N ARG A 14 3.60 5.95 8.79
CA ARG A 14 2.62 6.06 7.70
C ARG A 14 2.32 4.72 7.03
N ALA A 15 3.35 3.88 6.83
CA ALA A 15 3.16 2.55 6.26
C ALA A 15 2.40 1.62 7.20
N ASP A 16 2.61 1.72 8.51
CA ASP A 16 1.85 0.99 9.53
C ASP A 16 0.35 1.39 9.49
N ASP A 17 0.04 2.68 9.46
CA ASP A 17 -1.35 3.17 9.36
C ASP A 17 -2.04 2.69 8.06
N LEU A 18 -1.35 2.80 6.93
CA LEU A 18 -1.85 2.33 5.63
C LEU A 18 -2.11 0.82 5.62
N ALA A 19 -1.23 0.03 6.26
CA ALA A 19 -1.43 -1.41 6.40
C ALA A 19 -2.67 -1.74 7.26
N VAL A 20 -2.90 -0.98 8.34
CA VAL A 20 -4.10 -1.12 9.19
C VAL A 20 -5.37 -0.84 8.39
N LEU A 21 -5.40 0.21 7.57
CA LEU A 21 -6.56 0.53 6.71
C LEU A 21 -6.90 -0.62 5.75
N LEU A 22 -5.88 -1.22 5.12
CA LEU A 22 -6.07 -2.37 4.23
C LEU A 22 -6.54 -3.63 4.98
N GLN A 23 -6.04 -3.84 6.20
CA GLN A 23 -6.52 -4.92 7.06
C GLN A 23 -7.97 -4.73 7.51
N ALA A 24 -8.37 -3.49 7.78
CA ALA A 24 -9.75 -3.11 8.08
C ALA A 24 -10.67 -3.13 6.83
N GLY A 25 -10.11 -3.23 5.63
CA GLY A 25 -10.87 -3.18 4.38
C GLY A 25 -11.28 -1.76 3.95
N MET A 26 -10.69 -0.73 4.54
CA MET A 26 -10.97 0.69 4.27
C MET A 26 -10.20 1.19 3.05
N GLN A 27 -10.54 0.67 1.86
CA GLN A 27 -9.80 0.94 0.61
C GLN A 27 -9.84 2.40 0.16
N SER A 28 -10.98 3.08 0.33
CA SER A 28 -11.13 4.51 -0.02
C SER A 28 -10.28 5.43 0.86
N GLU A 29 -10.13 5.09 2.15
CA GLU A 29 -9.30 5.87 3.07
C GLU A 29 -7.82 5.60 2.81
N PHE A 30 -7.46 4.34 2.53
CA PHE A 30 -6.13 3.97 2.08
C PHE A 30 -5.73 4.76 0.84
N GLU A 31 -6.57 4.85 -0.19
CA GLU A 31 -6.27 5.61 -1.41
C GLU A 31 -5.95 7.08 -1.10
N LYS A 32 -6.79 7.75 -0.30
CA LYS A 32 -6.57 9.16 0.07
C LYS A 32 -5.24 9.37 0.77
N GLN A 33 -4.96 8.54 1.78
CA GLN A 33 -3.73 8.66 2.55
C GLN A 33 -2.49 8.27 1.74
N PHE A 34 -2.61 7.25 0.89
CA PHE A 34 -1.54 6.82 0.00
C PHE A 34 -1.19 7.90 -1.02
N LYS A 35 -2.19 8.52 -1.67
CA LYS A 35 -2.00 9.65 -2.58
C LYS A 35 -1.27 10.80 -1.91
N LYS A 36 -1.71 11.19 -0.71
CA LYS A 36 -1.09 12.27 0.06
C LYS A 36 0.37 11.95 0.40
N ALA A 37 0.63 10.75 0.91
CA ALA A 37 1.97 10.32 1.28
C ALA A 37 2.90 10.19 0.06
N ALA A 38 2.39 9.64 -1.05
CA ALA A 38 3.13 9.51 -2.31
C ALA A 38 3.49 10.87 -2.92
N ALA A 39 2.60 11.87 -2.83
CA ALA A 39 2.86 13.24 -3.29
C ALA A 39 3.93 13.94 -2.45
N GLU A 40 3.97 13.68 -1.14
CA GLU A 40 4.96 14.29 -0.22
C GLU A 40 6.36 13.69 -0.37
N SER A 41 6.48 12.38 -0.62
CA SER A 41 7.77 11.69 -0.71
C SER A 41 8.26 11.45 -2.13
N ASN A 42 7.42 11.67 -3.15
CA ASN A 42 7.64 11.30 -4.55
C ASN A 42 8.12 9.84 -4.73
N ALA A 43 7.80 8.97 -3.76
CA ALA A 43 8.35 7.63 -3.60
C ALA A 43 7.23 6.60 -3.35
N ALA A 44 6.23 6.60 -4.24
CA ALA A 44 5.10 5.67 -4.18
C ALA A 44 5.54 4.20 -4.12
N GLU A 45 6.59 3.82 -4.86
CA GLU A 45 7.15 2.47 -4.85
C GLU A 45 7.75 2.09 -3.49
N GLY A 46 8.51 3.01 -2.87
CA GLY A 46 9.09 2.80 -1.55
C GLY A 46 8.00 2.65 -0.48
N LEU A 47 6.98 3.52 -0.53
CA LEU A 47 5.84 3.45 0.37
C LEU A 47 5.06 2.13 0.21
N ALA A 48 4.79 1.70 -1.04
CA ALA A 48 4.13 0.43 -1.30
C ALA A 48 4.94 -0.78 -0.78
N SER A 49 6.27 -0.75 -0.93
CA SER A 49 7.15 -1.79 -0.38
C SER A 49 7.05 -1.86 1.14
N LEU A 50 7.12 -0.70 1.83
CA LEU A 50 7.00 -0.64 3.29
C LEU A 50 5.63 -1.16 3.76
N VAL A 51 4.54 -0.75 3.10
CA VAL A 51 3.19 -1.23 3.41
C VAL A 51 3.11 -2.75 3.25
N ASN A 52 3.69 -3.31 2.19
CA ASN A 52 3.73 -4.76 1.98
C ASN A 52 4.49 -5.49 3.08
N ASP A 53 5.62 -4.94 3.52
CA ASP A 53 6.41 -5.55 4.60
C ASP A 53 5.65 -5.50 5.94
N ARG A 54 4.91 -4.43 6.21
CA ARG A 54 4.02 -4.35 7.38
C ARG A 54 2.85 -5.33 7.30
N LEU A 55 2.24 -5.49 6.12
CA LEU A 55 1.16 -6.44 5.91
C LEU A 55 1.61 -7.90 6.15
N LYS A 56 2.84 -8.26 5.74
CA LYS A 56 3.44 -9.57 6.04
C LYS A 56 3.68 -9.77 7.53
N ALA A 57 4.22 -8.74 8.21
CA ALA A 57 4.51 -8.79 9.64
C ALA A 57 3.24 -8.89 10.51
N GLY A 58 2.12 -8.30 10.08
CA GLY A 58 0.88 -8.25 10.84
C GLY A 58 0.03 -9.53 10.86
N HIS A 59 0.42 -10.58 10.12
CA HIS A 59 -0.17 -11.94 10.04
C HIS A 59 -1.69 -12.11 9.76
N ARG A 60 -2.56 -11.12 9.99
CA ARG A 60 -4.03 -11.25 9.84
C ARG A 60 -4.53 -11.22 8.39
N ARG A 61 -3.74 -10.68 7.45
CA ARG A 61 -4.00 -10.65 6.00
C ARG A 61 -2.69 -10.56 5.20
N ALA A 62 -1.76 -11.48 5.44
CA ALA A 62 -0.46 -11.52 4.75
C ALA A 62 -0.57 -11.63 3.21
N ASP A 63 -1.76 -11.96 2.72
CA ASP A 63 -2.06 -12.16 1.31
C ASP A 63 -2.46 -10.88 0.57
N ILE A 64 -2.63 -9.74 1.27
CA ILE A 64 -2.82 -8.44 0.62
C ILE A 64 -1.48 -7.89 0.17
N LYS A 65 -1.41 -7.45 -1.08
CA LYS A 65 -0.24 -6.79 -1.69
C LYS A 65 -0.65 -5.49 -2.37
N VAL A 66 0.16 -4.47 -2.18
CA VAL A 66 0.09 -3.18 -2.89
C VAL A 66 1.14 -3.21 -3.99
N VAL A 67 0.72 -3.01 -5.24
CA VAL A 67 1.59 -2.98 -6.42
C VAL A 67 1.49 -1.63 -7.07
N VAL A 68 2.63 -1.01 -7.33
CA VAL A 68 2.72 0.22 -8.13
C VAL A 68 3.13 -0.17 -9.54
N SER A 69 2.40 0.28 -10.54
CA SER A 69 2.66 0.03 -11.95
C SER A 69 2.77 1.37 -12.67
N ARG A 70 3.87 1.58 -13.39
CA ARG A 70 4.01 2.73 -14.28
C ARG A 70 3.59 2.30 -15.67
N ASN A 71 2.32 2.50 -16.02
CA ASN A 71 1.88 2.24 -17.38
C ASN A 71 2.16 3.48 -18.23
N GLY A 72 2.94 3.31 -19.31
CA GLY A 72 3.73 4.36 -19.98
C GLY A 72 3.00 5.55 -20.59
N THR A 73 1.69 5.68 -20.41
CA THR A 73 0.88 6.77 -20.95
C THR A 73 -0.08 7.44 -19.95
N ALA A 74 -0.34 6.84 -18.78
CA ALA A 74 -1.38 7.31 -17.84
C ALA A 74 -0.88 7.66 -16.43
N GLY A 75 0.44 7.69 -16.22
CA GLY A 75 1.04 7.92 -14.90
C GLY A 75 1.14 6.65 -14.05
N PRO A 76 1.71 6.75 -12.83
CA PRO A 76 1.78 5.62 -11.92
C PRO A 76 0.38 5.25 -11.40
N SER A 77 0.06 3.97 -11.45
CA SER A 77 -1.15 3.40 -10.84
C SER A 77 -0.78 2.50 -9.67
N VAL A 78 -1.64 2.48 -8.66
CA VAL A 78 -1.50 1.67 -7.45
C VAL A 78 -2.65 0.70 -7.42
N SER A 79 -2.33 -0.59 -7.32
CA SER A 79 -3.30 -1.67 -7.26
C SER A 79 -3.16 -2.43 -5.95
N VAL A 80 -4.28 -2.60 -5.25
CA VAL A 80 -4.39 -3.44 -4.05
C VAL A 80 -4.92 -4.80 -4.48
N ILE A 81 -4.07 -5.81 -4.36
CA ILE A 81 -4.34 -7.19 -4.71
C ILE A 81 -4.53 -7.96 -3.40
N GLY A 82 -5.52 -8.83 -3.32
CA GLY A 82 -5.68 -9.68 -2.14
C GLY A 82 -6.47 -10.95 -2.43
N PRO A 83 -6.53 -11.89 -1.48
CA PRO A 83 -7.23 -13.15 -1.69
C PRO A 83 -8.73 -12.88 -1.74
N SER A 84 -9.39 -13.46 -2.73
CA SER A 84 -10.85 -13.53 -2.73
C SER A 84 -11.32 -14.53 -1.68
N ARG A 85 -12.35 -14.15 -0.91
CA ARG A 85 -13.09 -15.08 -0.06
C ARG A 85 -14.39 -15.57 -0.72
N LEU A 86 -14.69 -15.10 -1.93
CA LEU A 86 -15.96 -15.36 -2.61
C LEU A 86 -16.03 -16.74 -3.27
N PHE A 87 -14.89 -17.37 -3.53
CA PHE A 87 -14.82 -18.72 -4.05
C PHE A 87 -13.77 -19.46 -3.23
N GLY A 88 -14.15 -20.61 -2.66
CA GLY A 88 -13.42 -21.36 -1.63
C GLY A 88 -12.00 -21.82 -1.97
N ASP A 89 -11.43 -21.41 -3.10
CA ASP A 89 -10.07 -21.75 -3.51
C ASP A 89 -9.38 -20.57 -4.23
N SER A 90 -8.38 -19.98 -3.55
CA SER A 90 -7.04 -19.64 -4.08
C SER A 90 -6.85 -18.67 -5.27
N PHE A 91 -7.76 -17.73 -5.57
CA PHE A 91 -7.46 -16.65 -6.53
C PHE A 91 -7.19 -15.29 -5.87
N ALA A 92 -6.06 -14.69 -6.24
CA ALA A 92 -5.75 -13.29 -5.94
C ALA A 92 -6.58 -12.40 -6.87
N ILE A 93 -7.41 -11.52 -6.31
CA ILE A 93 -8.22 -10.56 -7.06
C ILE A 93 -7.68 -9.16 -6.82
N CYS A 94 -7.56 -8.37 -7.89
CA CYS A 94 -7.36 -6.94 -7.76
C CYS A 94 -8.65 -6.34 -7.17
N ARG A 95 -8.57 -5.83 -5.94
CA ARG A 95 -9.70 -5.26 -5.22
C ARG A 95 -9.92 -3.80 -5.55
N HIS A 96 -8.83 -3.06 -5.77
CA HIS A 96 -8.86 -1.61 -5.93
C HIS A 96 -7.68 -1.14 -6.76
N THR A 97 -7.92 -0.28 -7.74
CA THR A 97 -6.86 0.37 -8.52
C THR A 97 -7.14 1.87 -8.62
N PHE A 98 -6.13 2.69 -8.37
CA PHE A 98 -6.21 4.14 -8.51
C PHE A 98 -4.91 4.72 -9.08
N CYS A 99 -4.99 5.86 -9.78
CA CYS A 99 -3.83 6.59 -10.26
C CYS A 99 -3.34 7.58 -9.20
N ILE A 100 -2.02 7.84 -9.19
CA ILE A 100 -1.35 8.85 -8.34
C ILE A 100 -0.69 9.92 -9.19
#